data_AF-A0A1H9U457-F1
#
_entry.id   AF-A0A1H9U457-F1
#
_cell.length_a   1.000
_cell.length_b   1.000
_cell.length_c   1.000
_cell.angle_alpha   90.00
_cell.angle_beta   90.00
_cell.angle_gamma   90.00
#
_symmetry.space_group_name_H-M   'P 1'
#
loop_
_entity.id
_entity.type
_entity.pdbx_description
1 polymer ?
#
loop_
_entity_poly.entity_id
_entity_poly.type
_entity_poly.pdbx_seq_one_letter_code
_entity_poly.pdbx_strand_id
1 'polypeptide(L)' 'MTEWHKSSYSGTGDNCVEVATGVGIRDSKAPATHLPVSAEAWSAFKKQATGRLRS' A
#
# COMPACT_ATOMS: atom_id res chain seq x y z
N MET A 1 -9.92 3.20 -2.64
CA MET A 1 -9.74 4.25 -1.61
C MET A 1 -9.12 3.55 -0.42
N THR A 2 -8.00 4.04 0.09
CA THR A 2 -7.30 3.38 1.21
C THR A 2 -8.16 3.50 2.47
N GLU A 3 -8.48 2.38 3.11
CA GLU A 3 -9.25 2.37 4.35
C GLU A 3 -8.32 2.71 5.52
N TRP A 4 -8.51 3.89 6.08
CA TRP A 4 -7.72 4.40 7.19
C TRP A 4 -8.31 3.90 8.51
N HIS A 5 -7.43 3.39 9.36
CA HIS A 5 -7.76 2.90 10.69
C HIS A 5 -6.97 3.69 11.73
N LYS A 6 -7.67 4.29 12.70
CA LYS A 6 -7.04 4.92 13.85
C LYS A 6 -6.43 3.86 14.76
N SER A 7 -5.19 4.06 15.18
CA SER A 7 -4.53 3.19 16.15
C SER A 7 -5.26 3.21 17.50
N SER A 8 -5.40 2.04 18.14
CA SER A 8 -5.99 1.90 19.48
C SER A 8 -5.18 2.59 20.58
N TYR A 9 -3.91 2.90 20.32
CA TYR A 9 -3.06 3.68 21.22
C TYR A 9 -3.26 5.19 21.08
N SER A 10 -4.08 5.64 20.14
CA SER A 10 -4.44 7.06 20.00
C SER A 10 -5.52 7.42 21.02
N GLY A 11 -5.23 8.40 21.89
CA GLY A 11 -6.19 8.95 22.84
C GLY A 11 -7.27 9.83 22.19
N THR A 12 -7.93 10.66 22.99
CA THR A 12 -9.00 11.57 22.55
C THR A 12 -8.52 12.95 22.10
N GLY A 13 -7.21 13.20 22.10
CA GLY A 13 -6.60 14.46 21.67
C GLY A 13 -6.16 14.47 20.20
N ASP A 14 -5.52 15.56 19.79
CA ASP A 14 -5.29 15.88 18.37
C ASP A 14 -4.07 15.15 17.73
N ASN A 15 -3.33 14.36 18.50
CA ASN A 15 -2.13 13.65 18.04
C ASN A 15 -2.42 12.17 17.69
N CYS A 16 -3.40 11.92 16.83
CA CYS A 16 -3.79 10.56 16.43
C CYS A 16 -2.86 9.97 15.36
N VAL A 17 -2.60 8.66 15.45
CA VAL A 17 -1.90 7.91 14.39
C VAL A 17 -2.91 7.09 13.62
N GLU A 18 -2.92 7.27 12.29
CA GLU A 18 -3.76 6.53 11.36
C GLU A 18 -2.89 5.67 10.44
N VAL A 19 -3.32 4.45 10.20
CA VAL A 19 -2.64 3.51 9.32
C VAL A 19 -3.62 3.01 8.27
N ALA A 20 -3.10 2.75 7.07
CA ALA A 20 -3.88 2.17 6.00
C ALA A 20 -3.00 1.21 5.20
N THR A 21 -3.58 0.13 4.71
CA THR A 21 -2.87 -0.83 3.87
C THR A 21 -3.09 -0.50 2.40
N GLY A 22 -2.03 -0.52 1.60
CA GLY A 22 -2.10 -0.20 0.19
C GLY A 22 -0.83 -0.60 -0.55
N VAL A 23 -0.96 -0.76 -1.88
CA VAL A 23 0.17 -1.01 -2.77
C VAL A 23 0.30 0.19 -3.71
N GLY A 24 1.49 0.75 -3.82
CA GLY A 24 1.79 1.85 -4.72
C GLY A 24 3.11 1.62 -5.46
N ILE A 25 3.15 2.05 -6.72
CA ILE A 25 4.40 2.12 -7.49
C ILE A 25 4.83 3.58 -7.51
N ARG A 26 6.10 3.84 -7.21
CA ARG A 26 6.66 5.19 -7.13
C ARG A 26 7.98 5.27 -7.88
N ASP A 27 8.20 6.37 -8.60
CA ASP A 27 9.53 6.72 -9.10
C ASP A 27 10.36 7.28 -7.95
N SER A 28 11.56 6.73 -7.73
CA SER A 28 12.47 7.22 -6.69
C SER A 28 12.95 8.66 -6.96
N LYS A 29 12.98 9.09 -8.22
CA LYS A 29 13.36 10.44 -8.63
C LYS A 29 12.19 11.43 -8.67
N ALA A 30 10.95 10.95 -8.53
CA ALA A 30 9.75 11.78 -8.41
C ALA A 30 8.86 11.29 -7.24
N PRO A 31 9.29 11.50 -5.98
CA PRO A 31 8.67 10.86 -4.82
C PRO A 31 7.29 11.42 -4.43
N ALA A 32 6.89 12.57 -4.99
CA ALA A 32 5.62 13.22 -4.68
C ALA A 32 4.40 12.51 -5.30
N THR A 33 4.60 11.67 -6.31
CA THR A 33 3.52 10.99 -7.03
C THR A 33 3.68 9.48 -6.95
N HIS A 34 2.58 8.78 -6.68
CA HIS A 34 2.53 7.33 -6.69
C HIS A 34 1.33 6.84 -7.50
N LEU A 35 1.50 5.70 -8.18
CA LEU A 35 0.42 5.01 -8.86
C LEU A 35 -0.18 3.98 -7.90
N PRO A 36 -1.44 4.12 -7.46
CA PRO A 36 -2.08 3.14 -6.60
C PRO A 36 -2.37 1.86 -7.39
N VAL A 37 -2.15 0.70 -6.76
CA VAL A 37 -2.45 -0.62 -7.30
C VAL A 37 -3.38 -1.33 -6.32
N SER A 38 -4.45 -1.94 -6.84
CA SER A 38 -5.36 -2.71 -5.99
C SER A 38 -4.66 -3.96 -5.42
N ALA A 39 -5.11 -4.44 -4.27
CA ALA A 39 -4.55 -5.63 -3.65
C ALA A 39 -4.71 -6.88 -4.55
N GLU A 40 -5.82 -6.96 -5.28
CA GLU A 40 -6.14 -8.03 -6.22
C GLU A 40 -5.18 -8.01 -7.41
N ALA A 41 -5.00 -6.84 -8.04
CA ALA A 41 -4.09 -6.66 -9.17
C ALA A 41 -2.65 -6.98 -8.77
N TRP A 42 -2.20 -6.51 -7.60
CA TRP A 42 -0.87 -6.82 -7.08
C TRP A 42 -0.68 -8.32 -6.80
N SER A 43 -1.71 -8.98 -6.27
CA SER A 43 -1.68 -10.42 -6.02
C SER A 43 -1.63 -11.25 -7.30
N ALA A 44 -2.37 -10.84 -8.34
CA ALA A 44 -2.31 -11.45 -9.66
C ALA A 44 -0.92 -11.28 -10.30
N PHE A 45 -0.35 -10.08 -10.24
CA PHE A 45 1.00 -9.80 -10.73
C PHE A 45 2.05 -10.70 -10.05
N LYS A 46 2.03 -10.82 -8.72
CA LYS A 46 2.97 -11.68 -7.97
C LYS A 46 2.92 -13.14 -8.40
N LYS A 47 1.73 -13.69 -8.68
CA LYS A 47 1.57 -15.07 -9.17
C LYS A 47 2.27 -15.25 -10.53
N GLN A 48 2.12 -14.29 -11.45
CA GLN A 48 2.78 -14.34 -12.75
C GLN A 48 4.30 -14.14 -12.65
N ALA A 49 4.74 -13.15 -11.88
CA ALA A 49 6.15 -12.82 -11.71
C ALA A 49 6.95 -13.97 -11.08
N THR A 50 6.36 -14.66 -10.09
CA THR A 50 6.99 -15.80 -9.42
C THR A 50 6.89 -17.10 -10.22
N GLY A 51 5.85 -17.28 -11.04
CA GLY A 51 5.74 -18.39 -11.98
C GLY A 51 6.77 -18.31 -13.12
N ARG A 52 7.02 -17.11 -13.65
CA ARG A 52 7.99 -16.88 -14.73
C ARG A 52 9.45 -16.98 -14.29
N LEU A 53 9.75 -16.88 -12.99
CA LEU A 53 11.08 -17.10 -12.43
C LEU A 53 11.38 -18.59 -12.14
N ARG A 54 10.42 -19.48 -12.36
CA ARG A 54 10.54 -20.94 -12.08
C ARG A 54 10.59 -21.81 -13.35
N SER A 55 10.52 -21.22 -14.55
CA SER A 55 10.80 -21.88 -15.83
C SER A 55 12.14 -21.39 -16.38
#